data_AF-A0A4R4PD63-F1
#
_entry.id   AF-A0A4R4PD63-F1
#
_cell.length_a   1.000
_cell.length_b   1.000
_cell.length_c   1.000
_cell.angle_alpha   90.00
_cell.angle_beta   90.00
_cell.angle_gamma   90.00
#
_symmetry.space_group_name_H-M   'P 1'
#
loop_
_entity.id
_entity.type
_entity.pdbx_description
1 polymer ?
#
loop_
_entity_poly.entity_id
_entity_poly.type
_entity_poly.pdbx_seq_one_letter_code
_entity_poly.pdbx_strand_id
1 'polypeptide(L)'
;MSEALPGERIEDKSVGELVALASGSISDLVRAELTLAKMELKADAKKAALSSMMLTIAAVMGGLIVILLSIAFALGLTALGIWSWAAFLIVAGVYAVLAVLLMWLAKKIVKRIEGAKRTRKTLKDDFTALRRRGDAKAIDAEGGPRKTELTD
;
A
#
# COMPACT_ATOMS: atom_id res chain seq x y z
N MET A 1 46.05 -10.76 40.77
CA MET A 1 45.67 -11.14 39.39
C MET A 1 45.10 -12.54 39.48
N SER A 2 43.78 -12.67 39.66
CA SER A 2 43.08 -13.95 39.71
C SER A 2 41.99 -13.89 38.66
N GLU A 3 42.26 -14.53 37.53
CA GLU A 3 41.31 -14.70 36.45
C GLU A 3 40.28 -15.76 36.87
N ALA A 4 39.02 -15.34 37.02
CA ALA A 4 37.90 -16.25 37.13
C ALA A 4 37.50 -16.65 35.70
N LEU A 5 37.83 -17.89 35.31
CA LEU A 5 37.43 -18.41 34.01
C LEU A 5 35.91 -18.63 33.95
N PRO A 6 35.19 -18.02 32.99
CA PRO A 6 33.77 -18.23 32.82
C PRO A 6 33.51 -19.53 32.06
N GLY A 7 33.62 -20.67 32.75
CA GLY A 7 33.36 -22.00 32.18
C GLY A 7 32.11 -22.72 32.74
N GLU A 8 31.54 -22.27 33.85
CA GLU A 8 30.80 -23.18 34.74
C GLU A 8 29.25 -23.10 34.70
N ARG A 9 28.59 -22.76 33.58
CA ARG A 9 27.10 -22.61 33.61
C ARG A 9 26.31 -23.13 32.40
N ILE A 10 26.87 -24.02 31.58
CA ILE A 10 26.13 -24.59 30.44
C ILE A 10 25.81 -26.08 30.64
N GLU A 11 26.68 -26.87 31.26
CA GLU A 11 26.51 -28.34 31.36
C GLU A 11 25.47 -28.82 32.38
N ASP A 12 25.07 -27.99 33.36
CA ASP A 12 24.04 -28.34 34.36
C ASP A 12 22.63 -27.82 34.02
N LYS A 13 22.43 -27.14 32.89
CA LYS A 13 21.11 -26.62 32.52
C LYS A 13 20.24 -27.74 31.96
N SER A 14 19.12 -28.01 32.63
CA SER A 14 18.16 -29.01 32.15
C SER A 14 17.65 -28.65 30.75
N VAL A 15 17.24 -29.64 29.95
CA VAL A 15 16.66 -29.44 28.61
C VAL A 15 15.48 -28.45 28.65
N GLY A 16 14.72 -28.43 29.74
CA GLY A 16 13.64 -27.46 29.95
C GLY A 16 14.14 -26.02 30.09
N GLU A 17 15.31 -25.82 30.69
CA GLU A 17 15.93 -24.50 30.87
C GLU A 17 16.56 -23.99 29.56
N LEU A 18 17.10 -24.89 28.73
CA LEU A 18 17.60 -24.56 27.38
C LEU A 18 16.45 -24.19 26.43
N VAL A 19 15.33 -24.91 26.48
CA VAL A 19 14.13 -24.58 25.70
C VAL A 19 13.52 -23.25 26.16
N ALA A 20 13.46 -23.00 27.47
CA ALA A 20 13.00 -21.72 28.00
C ALA A 20 13.90 -20.55 27.53
N LEU A 21 15.22 -20.74 27.52
CA LEU A 21 16.18 -19.74 27.04
C LEU A 21 16.01 -19.45 25.54
N ALA A 22 15.87 -20.49 24.71
CA ALA A 22 15.66 -20.34 23.27
C ALA A 22 14.32 -19.67 22.93
N SER A 23 13.24 -20.02 23.65
CA SER A 23 11.94 -19.38 23.51
C SER A 23 11.96 -17.90 23.92
N GLY A 24 12.77 -17.54 24.91
CA GLY A 24 13.03 -16.15 25.28
C GLY A 24 13.70 -15.36 24.15
N SER A 25 14.78 -15.89 23.57
CA SER A 25 15.51 -15.22 22.48
C SER A 25 14.68 -14.99 21.22
N ILE A 26 13.81 -15.94 20.86
CA ILE A 26 12.85 -15.77 19.74
C ILE A 26 11.84 -14.67 20.07
N SER A 27 11.35 -14.63 21.30
CA SER A 27 10.43 -13.58 21.76
C SER A 27 11.06 -12.19 21.68
N ASP A 28 12.36 -12.08 21.96
CA ASP A 28 13.11 -10.83 21.87
C ASP A 28 13.30 -10.36 20.42
N LEU A 29 13.61 -11.28 19.50
CA LEU A 29 13.71 -10.99 18.06
C LEU A 29 12.39 -10.49 17.48
N VAL A 30 11.28 -11.18 17.78
CA VAL A 30 9.94 -10.77 17.32
C VAL A 30 9.58 -9.40 17.87
N ARG A 31 9.87 -9.12 19.14
CA ARG A 31 9.67 -7.78 19.72
C ARG A 31 10.55 -6.73 19.05
N ALA A 32 11.78 -7.05 18.69
CA ALA A 32 12.69 -6.14 17.98
C ALA A 32 12.16 -5.81 16.57
N GLU A 33 11.77 -6.80 15.78
CA GLU A 33 11.16 -6.59 14.46
C GLU A 33 9.86 -5.78 14.54
N LEU A 34 9.00 -6.08 15.51
CA LEU A 34 7.77 -5.31 15.73
C LEU A 34 8.08 -3.86 16.15
N THR A 35 9.12 -3.64 16.95
CA THR A 35 9.53 -2.30 17.36
C THR A 35 10.06 -1.52 16.17
N LEU A 36 10.89 -2.14 15.33
CA LEU A 36 11.40 -1.54 14.10
C LEU A 36 10.28 -1.21 13.11
N ALA A 37 9.39 -2.18 12.84
CA ALA A 37 8.23 -1.98 11.98
C ALA A 37 7.31 -0.87 12.52
N LYS A 38 7.08 -0.81 13.83
CA LYS A 38 6.33 0.31 14.45
C LYS A 38 7.03 1.66 14.26
N MET A 39 8.36 1.71 14.33
CA MET A 39 9.10 2.95 14.07
C MET A 39 8.99 3.39 12.61
N GLU A 40 9.15 2.46 11.68
CA GLU A 40 9.03 2.73 10.25
C GLU A 40 7.61 3.18 9.89
N LEU A 41 6.58 2.48 10.40
CA LEU A 41 5.18 2.87 10.23
C LEU A 41 4.90 4.26 10.82
N LYS A 42 5.47 4.62 11.97
CA LYS A 42 5.33 5.96 12.54
C LYS A 42 6.02 7.02 11.67
N ALA A 43 7.21 6.73 11.17
CA ALA A 43 7.94 7.63 10.28
C ALA A 43 7.17 7.87 8.97
N ASP A 44 6.62 6.80 8.39
CA ASP A 44 5.80 6.86 7.18
C ASP A 44 4.47 7.58 7.43
N ALA A 45 3.80 7.30 8.55
CA ALA A 45 2.59 8.02 8.93
C ALA A 45 2.85 9.53 9.08
N LYS A 46 3.99 9.91 9.67
CA LYS A 46 4.38 11.32 9.81
C LYS A 46 4.65 11.98 8.45
N LYS A 47 5.36 11.29 7.55
CA LYS A 47 5.60 11.77 6.17
C LYS A 47 4.29 11.91 5.39
N ALA A 48 3.42 10.91 5.48
CA ALA A 48 2.10 10.92 4.86
C ALA A 48 1.27 12.10 5.40
N ALA A 49 1.24 12.29 6.72
CA ALA A 49 0.56 13.42 7.35
C ALA A 49 1.09 14.77 6.85
N LEU A 50 2.41 14.96 6.84
CA LEU A 50 3.03 16.20 6.34
C LEU A 50 2.68 16.44 4.86
N SER A 51 2.78 15.41 4.02
CA SER A 51 2.44 15.52 2.60
C SER A 51 0.97 15.89 2.39
N SER A 52 0.05 15.30 3.18
CA SER A 52 -1.38 15.61 3.09
C SER A 52 -1.68 17.06 3.49
N MET A 53 -0.99 17.58 4.51
CA MET A 53 -1.12 18.97 4.93
C MET A 53 -0.61 19.92 3.83
N MET A 54 0.58 19.66 3.29
CA MET A 54 1.15 20.46 2.20
C MET A 54 0.26 20.44 0.96
N LEU A 55 -0.28 19.29 0.57
CA LEU A 55 -1.20 19.19 -0.57
C LEU A 55 -2.50 19.93 -0.32
N THR A 56 -3.03 19.91 0.91
CA THR A 56 -4.24 20.66 1.26
C THR A 56 -4.01 22.16 1.15
N ILE A 57 -2.89 22.66 1.71
CA ILE A 57 -2.52 24.07 1.61
C ILE A 57 -2.28 24.48 0.15
N ALA A 58 -1.56 23.66 -0.62
CA ALA A 58 -1.33 23.89 -2.03
C ALA A 58 -2.64 23.90 -2.83
N ALA A 59 -3.60 23.02 -2.52
CA ALA A 59 -4.90 23.00 -3.15
C ALA A 59 -5.70 24.28 -2.87
N VAL A 60 -5.72 24.75 -1.61
CA VAL A 60 -6.38 26.01 -1.23
C VAL A 60 -5.72 27.20 -1.94
N MET A 61 -4.39 27.29 -1.89
CA MET A 61 -3.65 28.39 -2.52
C MET A 61 -3.81 28.38 -4.04
N GLY A 62 -3.74 27.20 -4.66
CA GLY A 62 -4.02 27.02 -6.08
C GLY A 62 -5.43 27.46 -6.45
N GLY A 63 -6.43 27.12 -5.63
CA GLY A 63 -7.81 27.60 -5.81
C GLY A 63 -7.91 29.13 -5.79
N LEU A 64 -7.27 29.79 -4.82
CA LEU A 64 -7.24 31.25 -4.74
C LEU A 64 -6.56 31.89 -5.96
N ILE A 65 -5.44 31.33 -6.41
CA ILE A 65 -4.74 31.80 -7.62
C ILE A 65 -5.64 31.68 -8.84
N VAL A 66 -6.35 30.55 -9.02
CA VAL A 66 -7.28 30.35 -10.13
C VAL A 66 -8.41 31.38 -10.10
N ILE A 67 -8.97 31.70 -8.93
CA ILE A 67 -10.00 32.75 -8.79
C ILE A 67 -9.46 34.11 -9.22
N LEU A 68 -8.29 34.51 -8.70
CA LEU A 68 -7.67 35.80 -9.05
C LEU A 68 -7.33 35.89 -10.54
N LEU A 69 -6.78 34.82 -11.13
CA LEU A 69 -6.51 34.74 -12.56
C LEU A 69 -7.79 34.81 -13.39
N SER A 70 -8.89 34.21 -12.94
CA SER A 70 -10.19 34.29 -13.63
C SER A 70 -10.67 35.73 -13.74
N ILE A 71 -10.60 36.48 -12.63
CA ILE A 71 -10.98 37.89 -12.58
C ILE A 71 -10.04 38.71 -13.45
N ALA A 72 -8.72 38.53 -13.29
CA ALA A 72 -7.74 39.25 -14.09
C ALA A 72 -7.90 39.00 -15.59
N PHE A 73 -8.17 37.77 -16.00
CA PHE A 73 -8.39 37.40 -17.39
C PHE A 73 -9.68 38.00 -17.94
N ALA A 74 -10.78 37.94 -17.18
CA ALA A 74 -12.04 38.60 -17.55
C ALA A 74 -11.86 40.13 -17.69
N LEU A 75 -11.19 40.77 -16.71
CA LEU A 75 -10.91 42.20 -16.76
C LEU A 75 -10.01 42.57 -17.94
N GLY A 76 -9.00 41.77 -18.24
CA GLY A 76 -8.17 41.92 -19.44
C GLY A 76 -9.00 41.87 -20.71
N LEU A 77 -9.88 40.88 -20.86
CA LEU A 77 -10.81 40.78 -21.99
C LEU A 77 -11.72 42.02 -22.09
N THR A 78 -12.24 42.52 -20.96
CA THR A 78 -13.05 43.75 -20.98
C THR A 78 -12.26 44.98 -21.37
N ALA A 79 -10.98 45.08 -20.98
CA ALA A 79 -10.10 46.17 -21.38
C ALA A 79 -9.79 46.15 -22.89
N LEU A 80 -9.90 44.98 -23.54
CA LEU A 80 -9.84 44.83 -24.99
C LEU A 80 -11.15 45.22 -25.70
N GLY A 81 -12.15 45.70 -24.97
CA GLY A 81 -13.45 46.13 -25.51
C GLY A 81 -14.51 45.03 -25.60
N ILE A 82 -14.25 43.84 -25.04
CA ILE A 82 -15.25 42.77 -24.95
C ILE A 82 -16.28 43.12 -23.87
N TRP A 83 -17.56 42.87 -24.14
CA TRP A 83 -18.62 43.10 -23.17
C TRP A 83 -18.40 42.26 -21.89
N SER A 84 -18.64 42.84 -20.72
CA SER A 84 -18.33 42.19 -19.45
C SER A 84 -18.95 40.80 -19.31
N TRP A 85 -20.23 40.63 -19.68
CA TRP A 85 -20.89 39.31 -19.64
C TRP A 85 -20.21 38.29 -20.58
N ALA A 86 -19.80 38.71 -21.78
CA ALA A 86 -19.15 37.85 -22.75
C ALA A 86 -17.72 37.46 -22.30
N ALA A 87 -16.99 38.38 -21.66
CA ALA A 87 -15.68 38.10 -21.09
C ALA A 87 -15.74 36.97 -20.05
N PHE A 88 -16.68 37.05 -19.11
CA PHE A 88 -16.88 35.98 -18.11
C PHE A 88 -17.33 34.66 -18.73
N LEU A 89 -18.16 34.68 -19.78
CA LEU A 89 -18.54 33.47 -20.51
C LEU A 89 -17.35 32.81 -21.23
N ILE A 90 -16.42 33.60 -21.78
CA ILE A 90 -15.20 33.07 -22.39
C ILE A 90 -14.35 32.37 -21.32
N VAL A 91 -14.15 33.00 -20.15
CA VAL A 91 -13.40 32.39 -19.04
C VAL A 91 -14.06 31.08 -18.60
N ALA A 92 -15.40 31.06 -18.47
CA ALA A 92 -16.15 29.86 -18.15
C ALA A 92 -16.00 28.77 -19.22
N GLY A 93 -16.02 29.14 -20.51
CA GLY A 93 -15.78 28.24 -21.63
C GLY A 93 -14.39 27.60 -21.59
N VAL A 94 -13.35 28.38 -21.26
CA VAL A 94 -11.99 27.86 -21.07
C VAL A 94 -11.96 26.81 -19.97
N TYR A 95 -12.57 27.07 -18.82
CA TYR A 95 -12.65 26.07 -17.74
C TYR A 95 -13.47 24.84 -18.09
N ALA A 96 -14.55 24.99 -18.87
CA ALA A 96 -15.32 23.86 -19.36
C ALA A 96 -14.47 22.93 -20.24
N VAL A 97 -13.67 23.50 -21.16
CA VAL A 97 -12.74 22.72 -21.99
C VAL A 97 -11.67 22.04 -21.14
N LEU A 98 -11.06 22.76 -20.20
CA LEU A 98 -10.08 22.18 -19.27
C LEU A 98 -10.69 21.02 -18.45
N ALA A 99 -11.93 21.16 -17.96
CA ALA A 99 -12.60 20.14 -17.18
C ALA A 99 -12.86 18.87 -18.01
N VAL A 100 -13.29 19.00 -19.27
CA VAL A 100 -13.47 17.86 -20.18
C VAL A 100 -12.15 17.14 -20.43
N LEU A 101 -11.06 17.87 -20.68
CA LEU A 101 -9.72 17.31 -20.87
C LEU A 101 -9.23 16.56 -19.63
N LEU A 102 -9.34 17.17 -18.45
CA LEU A 102 -8.94 16.57 -17.18
C LEU A 102 -9.76 15.31 -16.87
N MET A 103 -11.07 15.34 -17.10
CA MET A 103 -11.93 14.16 -16.93
C MET A 103 -11.51 13.02 -17.86
N TRP A 104 -11.15 13.33 -19.10
CA TRP A 104 -10.67 12.34 -20.06
C TRP A 104 -9.32 11.73 -19.65
N LEU A 105 -8.37 12.56 -19.18
CA LEU A 105 -7.09 12.09 -18.63
C LEU A 105 -7.29 11.23 -17.37
N ALA A 106 -8.15 11.68 -16.44
CA ALA A 106 -8.48 10.93 -15.23
C ALA A 106 -9.04 9.55 -15.57
N LYS A 107 -9.97 9.46 -16.53
CA LYS A 107 -10.51 8.18 -17.02
C LYS A 107 -9.41 7.27 -17.58
N LYS A 108 -8.42 7.81 -18.29
CA LYS A 108 -7.27 7.02 -18.78
C LYS A 108 -6.39 6.48 -17.66
N ILE A 109 -6.14 7.29 -16.64
CA ILE A 109 -5.32 6.91 -15.47
C ILE A 109 -6.03 5.83 -14.65
N VAL A 110 -7.32 6.02 -14.35
CA VAL A 110 -8.12 5.03 -13.60
C VAL A 110 -8.16 3.68 -14.33
N LYS A 111 -8.37 3.68 -15.65
CA LYS A 111 -8.35 2.45 -16.46
C LYS A 111 -7.01 1.71 -16.39
N ARG A 112 -5.88 2.42 -16.34
CA ARG A 112 -4.56 1.78 -16.14
C ARG A 112 -4.45 1.10 -14.78
N ILE A 113 -4.93 1.76 -13.71
CA ILE A 113 -4.88 1.23 -12.35
C ILE A 113 -5.77 -0.02 -12.21
N GLU A 114 -6.96 0.00 -12.81
CA GLU A 114 -7.85 -1.17 -12.85
C GLU A 114 -7.24 -2.35 -13.59
N GLY A 115 -6.55 -2.10 -14.71
CA GLY A 115 -5.78 -3.12 -15.43
C GLY A 115 -4.75 -3.80 -14.53
N ALA A 116 -3.93 -3.01 -13.83
CA ALA A 116 -2.93 -3.52 -12.90
C ALA A 116 -3.54 -4.33 -11.73
N LYS A 117 -4.71 -3.92 -11.22
CA LYS A 117 -5.44 -4.67 -10.19
C LYS A 117 -5.96 -6.01 -10.70
N ARG A 118 -6.49 -6.06 -11.94
CA ARG A 118 -6.97 -7.32 -12.56
C ARG A 118 -5.83 -8.32 -12.74
N THR A 119 -4.68 -7.89 -13.26
CA THR A 119 -3.51 -8.76 -13.42
C THR A 119 -3.05 -9.35 -12.08
N ARG A 120 -2.97 -8.55 -11.00
CA ARG A 120 -2.64 -9.06 -9.66
C ARG A 120 -3.67 -10.06 -9.13
N LYS A 121 -4.95 -9.89 -9.47
CA LYS A 121 -6.00 -10.82 -9.05
C LYS A 121 -5.88 -12.15 -9.79
N THR A 122 -5.73 -12.13 -11.12
CA THR A 122 -5.55 -13.35 -11.92
C THR A 122 -4.33 -14.15 -11.48
N LEU A 123 -3.20 -13.49 -11.20
CA LEU A 123 -2.02 -14.19 -10.68
C LEU A 123 -2.29 -14.86 -9.32
N LYS A 124 -3.04 -14.23 -8.41
CA LYS A 124 -3.43 -14.86 -7.14
C LYS A 124 -4.35 -16.06 -7.36
N ASP A 125 -5.31 -15.93 -8.26
CA ASP A 125 -6.28 -17.00 -8.57
C ASP A 125 -5.54 -18.22 -9.18
N ASP A 126 -4.58 -18.00 -10.07
CA ASP A 126 -3.73 -19.05 -10.67
C ASP A 126 -2.86 -19.75 -9.61
N PHE A 127 -2.21 -19.00 -8.72
CA PHE A 127 -1.45 -19.59 -7.61
C PHE A 127 -2.33 -20.41 -6.65
N THR A 128 -3.55 -19.95 -6.41
CA THR A 128 -4.51 -20.66 -5.53
C THR A 128 -5.02 -21.94 -6.21
N ALA A 129 -5.22 -21.92 -7.52
CA ALA A 129 -5.57 -23.10 -8.31
C ALA A 129 -4.43 -24.14 -8.33
N LEU A 130 -3.17 -23.69 -8.48
CA LEU A 130 -1.99 -24.55 -8.42
C LEU A 130 -1.80 -25.16 -7.03
N ARG A 131 -2.01 -24.39 -5.95
CA ARG A 131 -1.98 -24.89 -4.57
C ARG A 131 -3.00 -26.02 -4.37
N ARG A 132 -4.26 -25.80 -4.77
CA ARG A 132 -5.32 -26.82 -4.68
C ARG A 132 -4.99 -28.10 -5.43
N ARG A 133 -4.34 -28.00 -6.60
CA ARG A 133 -3.93 -29.16 -7.39
C ARG A 133 -2.79 -29.94 -6.73
N GLY A 134 -1.89 -29.24 -6.03
CA GLY A 134 -0.86 -29.85 -5.19
C GLY A 134 -1.45 -30.62 -4.00
N ASP A 135 -2.43 -30.02 -3.33
CA ASP A 135 -3.13 -30.64 -2.19
C ASP A 135 -3.93 -31.89 -2.64
N ALA A 136 -4.60 -31.82 -3.79
CA ALA A 136 -5.30 -32.97 -4.40
C ALA A 136 -4.34 -34.11 -4.77
N LYS A 137 -3.17 -33.80 -5.33
CA LYS A 137 -2.17 -34.82 -5.66
C LYS A 137 -1.52 -35.46 -4.42
N ALA A 138 -1.48 -34.75 -3.28
CA ALA A 138 -0.96 -35.26 -2.02
C ALA A 138 -1.96 -36.22 -1.34
N ILE A 139 -3.27 -35.90 -1.35
CA ILE A 139 -4.31 -36.80 -0.83
C ILE A 139 -4.42 -38.10 -1.66
N ASP A 140 -4.20 -38.01 -2.98
CA ASP A 140 -4.21 -39.18 -3.88
C ASP A 140 -2.96 -40.07 -3.67
N ALA A 141 -1.86 -39.49 -3.19
CA ALA A 141 -0.62 -40.21 -2.88
C ALA A 141 -0.65 -40.90 -1.50
N GLU A 142 -1.41 -40.37 -0.53
CA GLU A 142 -1.64 -41.03 0.76
C GLU A 142 -2.82 -42.02 0.75
N GLY A 143 -3.78 -41.86 -0.17
CA GLY A 143 -4.97 -42.70 -0.33
C GLY A 143 -4.81 -43.82 -1.36
N GLY A 144 -3.77 -44.65 -1.27
CA GLY A 144 -3.66 -45.87 -2.10
C GLY A 144 -4.85 -46.82 -1.90
N PRO A 145 -5.30 -47.57 -2.92
CA PRO A 145 -6.49 -48.41 -2.83
C PRO A 145 -6.30 -49.48 -1.76
N ARG A 146 -7.03 -49.35 -0.65
CA ARG A 146 -7.11 -50.39 0.38
C ARG A 146 -7.84 -51.56 -0.27
N LYS A 147 -7.07 -52.58 -0.67
CA LYS A 147 -7.60 -53.87 -1.12
C LYS A 147 -8.62 -54.34 -0.09
N THR A 148 -9.88 -54.37 -0.47
CA THR A 148 -10.89 -55.17 0.21
C THR A 148 -10.66 -56.61 -0.24
N GLU A 149 -9.75 -57.28 0.46
CA GLU A 149 -9.70 -58.72 0.52
C GLU A 149 -10.46 -59.16 1.79
N LEU A 150 -11.16 -60.30 1.66
CA LEU A 150 -11.76 -61.16 2.68
C LEU A 150 -13.23 -60.98 3.10
N THR A 151 -13.84 -62.17 3.26
CA THR A 151 -15.18 -62.58 3.74
C THR A 151 -16.28 -62.45 2.69
N ASP A 152 -16.94 -63.49 2.17
CA ASP A 152 -17.01 -64.94 2.44
C ASP A 152 -17.56 -65.60 1.14
#